data_AF-A0A2T0N6P9-F1
#
_entry.id   AF-A0A2T0N6P9-F1
#
_cell.length_a   1.000
_cell.length_b   1.000
_cell.length_c   1.000
_cell.angle_alpha   90.00
_cell.angle_beta   90.00
_cell.angle_gamma   90.00
#
_symmetry.space_group_name_H-M   'P 1'
#
loop_
_entity.id
_entity.type
_entity.pdbx_description
1 polymer ?
#
loop_
_entity_poly.entity_id
_entity_poly.type
_entity_poly.pdbx_seq_one_letter_code
_entity_poly.pdbx_strand_id
1 'polypeptide(L)'
;MLLRSIVVLTAANVMNNKIAPRLGPLTSTVATAALVAMARRSGLSWQEIGFEHGRRGAVAGGALAAGVAAVYTVGILTPRTRPFFRDERALSLSRARVLEEALVQVPLGTVLLEEVGFRGALYGMVRRRRGTAAATAVSSTLFGLWHILPAIDMARANPALGALTAGEAPGRLDTARVVAGSVVSTAAAGVLFCELRRRCGLLTPAMLHLATNSLGYLFARIAAKREGDISEKTG
;
A
#
# COMPACT_ATOMS: atom_id res chain seq x y z
N MET A 1 6.36 5.41 -23.98
CA MET A 1 6.90 5.26 -22.61
C MET A 1 5.81 4.95 -21.60
N LEU A 2 4.74 5.74 -21.49
CA LEU A 2 3.60 5.45 -20.61
C LEU A 2 3.05 4.02 -20.77
N LEU A 3 2.76 3.59 -22.01
CA LEU A 3 2.28 2.23 -22.28
C LEU A 3 3.26 1.15 -21.78
N ARG A 4 4.56 1.32 -22.01
CA ARG A 4 5.59 0.38 -21.53
C ARG A 4 5.63 0.31 -20.00
N SER A 5 5.45 1.45 -19.32
CA SER A 5 5.38 1.48 -17.85
C SER A 5 4.15 0.76 -17.33
N ILE A 6 3.00 0.93 -17.99
CA ILE A 6 1.78 0.18 -17.67
C ILE A 6 2.03 -1.31 -17.86
N VAL A 7 2.65 -1.75 -18.95
CA VAL A 7 2.99 -3.17 -19.16
C VAL A 7 3.88 -3.73 -18.05
N VAL A 8 4.94 -3.01 -17.66
CA VAL A 8 5.83 -3.44 -16.56
C VAL A 8 5.07 -3.53 -15.24
N LEU A 9 4.23 -2.54 -14.93
CA LEU A 9 3.40 -2.53 -13.73
C LEU A 9 2.40 -3.70 -13.76
N THR A 10 1.65 -3.87 -14.84
CA THR A 10 0.69 -4.99 -14.97
C THR A 10 1.37 -6.34 -14.83
N ALA A 11 2.53 -6.56 -15.47
CA ALA A 11 3.30 -7.79 -15.31
C ALA A 11 3.73 -8.02 -13.86
N ALA A 12 4.27 -6.99 -13.19
CA ALA A 12 4.64 -7.07 -11.78
C ALA A 12 3.42 -7.36 -10.88
N ASN A 13 2.27 -6.73 -11.14
CA ASN A 13 1.04 -6.94 -10.38
C ASN A 13 0.56 -8.40 -10.48
N VAL A 14 0.55 -8.96 -11.70
CA VAL A 14 0.16 -10.37 -11.93
C VAL A 14 1.17 -11.32 -11.28
N MET A 15 2.47 -11.04 -11.40
CA MET A 15 3.50 -11.84 -10.73
C MET A 15 3.32 -11.85 -9.21
N ASN A 16 3.09 -10.69 -8.61
CA ASN A 16 3.00 -10.52 -7.16
C ASN A 16 1.71 -11.10 -6.56
N ASN A 17 0.61 -11.15 -7.32
CA ASN A 17 -0.69 -11.58 -6.80
C ASN A 17 -1.11 -12.97 -7.25
N LYS A 18 -0.62 -13.49 -8.39
CA LYS A 18 -1.13 -14.75 -8.98
C LYS A 18 -0.05 -15.78 -9.30
N ILE A 19 1.11 -15.37 -9.83
CA ILE A 19 2.10 -16.33 -10.35
C ILE A 19 3.15 -16.70 -9.30
N ALA A 20 3.80 -15.71 -8.69
CA ALA A 20 4.87 -15.94 -7.72
C ALA A 20 4.83 -14.95 -6.54
N PRO A 21 3.77 -14.97 -5.69
CA PRO A 21 3.62 -14.02 -4.58
C PRO A 21 4.81 -14.01 -3.60
N ARG A 22 5.45 -15.17 -3.40
CA ARG A 22 6.65 -15.32 -2.55
C ARG A 22 7.89 -14.62 -3.13
N LEU A 23 7.92 -14.37 -4.43
CA LEU A 23 9.00 -13.64 -5.10
C LEU A 23 8.69 -12.14 -5.25
N GLY A 24 7.69 -11.63 -4.53
CA GLY A 24 7.27 -10.22 -4.54
C GLY A 24 8.44 -9.23 -4.39
N PRO A 25 9.38 -9.41 -3.44
CA PRO A 25 10.54 -8.52 -3.29
C PRO A 25 11.41 -8.46 -4.53
N LEU A 26 11.71 -9.63 -5.12
CA LEU A 26 12.56 -9.74 -6.30
C LEU A 26 11.90 -9.11 -7.53
N THR A 27 10.69 -9.55 -7.84
CA THR A 27 9.92 -9.07 -9.00
C THR A 27 9.63 -7.58 -8.91
N SER A 28 9.33 -7.06 -7.71
CA SER A 28 9.12 -5.63 -7.48
C SER A 28 10.40 -4.81 -7.60
N THR A 29 11.53 -5.33 -7.14
CA THR A 29 12.84 -4.70 -7.32
C THR A 29 13.22 -4.62 -8.79
N VAL A 30 13.03 -5.72 -9.55
CA VAL A 30 13.28 -5.77 -11.01
C VAL A 30 12.37 -4.79 -11.75
N ALA A 31 11.08 -4.78 -11.45
CA ALA A 31 10.12 -3.85 -12.06
C ALA A 31 10.48 -2.39 -11.75
N THR A 32 10.87 -2.10 -10.51
CA THR A 32 11.32 -0.76 -10.10
C THR A 32 12.56 -0.33 -10.88
N ALA A 33 13.57 -1.20 -10.98
CA ALA A 33 14.78 -0.92 -11.74
C ALA A 33 14.47 -0.66 -13.23
N ALA A 34 13.58 -1.45 -13.83
CA ALA A 34 13.14 -1.25 -15.21
C ALA A 34 12.44 0.11 -15.41
N LEU A 35 11.52 0.47 -14.51
CA LEU A 35 10.80 1.75 -14.56
C LEU A 35 11.73 2.95 -14.38
N VAL A 36 12.67 2.87 -13.43
CA VAL A 36 13.70 3.90 -13.22
C VAL A 36 14.61 4.01 -14.45
N ALA A 37 15.09 2.90 -15.00
CA ALA A 37 15.92 2.91 -16.20
C ALA A 37 15.18 3.54 -17.40
N MET A 38 13.91 3.22 -17.59
CA MET A 38 13.08 3.84 -18.62
C MET A 38 12.90 5.35 -18.41
N ALA A 39 12.65 5.78 -17.18
CA ALA A 39 12.54 7.19 -16.81
C ALA A 39 13.86 7.95 -17.10
N ARG A 40 14.99 7.39 -16.65
CA ARG A 40 16.33 7.97 -16.84
C ARG A 40 16.72 8.03 -18.32
N ARG A 41 16.48 6.97 -19.10
CA ARG A 41 16.69 6.95 -20.56
C ARG A 41 15.79 7.95 -21.31
N SER A 42 14.67 8.34 -20.71
CA SER A 42 13.79 9.38 -21.24
C SER A 42 14.25 10.79 -20.87
N GLY A 43 15.32 10.95 -20.09
CA GLY A 43 15.90 12.23 -19.70
C GLY A 43 15.40 12.78 -18.35
N LEU A 44 14.64 12.04 -17.55
CA LEU A 44 14.22 12.51 -16.22
C LEU A 44 15.40 12.54 -15.27
N SER A 45 15.62 13.63 -14.54
CA SER A 45 16.57 13.69 -13.43
C SER A 45 16.11 12.88 -12.20
N TRP A 46 17.01 12.60 -11.26
CA TRP A 46 16.65 11.97 -9.98
C TRP A 46 15.65 12.81 -9.17
N GLN A 47 15.76 14.14 -9.23
CA GLN A 47 14.82 15.06 -8.61
C GLN A 47 13.43 14.98 -9.27
N GLU A 48 13.37 14.84 -10.61
CA GLU A 48 12.11 14.65 -11.31
C GLU A 48 11.43 13.30 -10.98
N ILE A 49 12.22 12.27 -10.69
CA ILE A 49 11.74 10.99 -10.13
C ILE A 49 11.35 11.15 -8.64
N GLY A 50 11.71 12.24 -7.98
CA GLY A 50 11.29 12.56 -6.62
C GLY A 50 12.32 12.23 -5.54
N PHE A 51 13.54 11.85 -5.92
CA PHE A 51 14.68 11.75 -4.99
C PHE A 51 15.26 13.14 -4.70
N GLU A 52 14.47 13.91 -3.97
CA GLU A 52 14.73 15.30 -3.59
C GLU A 52 14.25 15.52 -2.15
N HIS A 53 14.71 16.61 -1.52
CA HIS A 53 14.25 17.04 -0.19
C HIS A 53 14.46 16.02 0.95
N GLY A 54 15.50 15.17 0.91
CA GLY A 54 15.71 14.05 1.84
C GLY A 54 15.46 14.36 3.33
N ARG A 55 16.07 15.42 3.90
CA ARG A 55 15.84 15.83 5.30
C ARG A 55 14.38 16.20 5.58
N ARG A 56 13.80 17.06 4.75
CA ARG A 56 12.40 17.50 4.89
C ARG A 56 11.44 16.32 4.75
N GLY A 57 11.72 15.43 3.80
CA GLY A 57 10.93 14.24 3.58
C GLY A 57 11.01 13.25 4.74
N ALA A 58 12.19 13.07 5.34
CA ALA A 58 12.37 12.25 6.53
C ALA A 58 11.61 12.80 7.73
N VAL A 59 11.66 14.12 7.97
CA VAL A 59 10.94 14.78 9.08
C VAL A 59 9.43 14.66 8.89
N ALA A 60 8.91 15.02 7.70
CA ALA A 60 7.49 14.93 7.41
C ALA A 60 6.99 13.48 7.44
N GLY A 61 7.74 12.56 6.84
CA GLY A 61 7.44 11.13 6.81
C GLY A 61 7.46 10.51 8.21
N GLY A 62 8.43 10.88 9.05
CA GLY A 62 8.52 10.44 10.44
C GLY A 62 7.34 10.94 11.29
N ALA A 63 6.94 12.20 11.13
CA ALA A 63 5.76 12.74 11.82
C ALA A 63 4.47 12.01 11.40
N LEU A 64 4.31 11.73 10.10
CA LEU A 64 3.17 10.96 9.58
C LEU A 64 3.19 9.51 10.09
N ALA A 65 4.35 8.86 10.11
CA ALA A 65 4.51 7.52 10.65
C ALA A 65 4.16 7.45 12.16
N ALA A 66 4.57 8.44 12.94
CA ALA A 66 4.18 8.56 14.34
C ALA A 66 2.66 8.75 14.48
N GLY A 67 2.04 9.56 13.61
CA GLY A 67 0.59 9.71 13.55
C GLY A 67 -0.13 8.38 13.27
N VAL A 68 0.35 7.57 12.33
CA VAL A 68 -0.18 6.22 12.05
C VAL A 68 -0.09 5.33 13.29
N ALA A 69 1.07 5.30 13.96
CA ALA A 69 1.25 4.52 15.18
C ALA A 69 0.27 4.97 16.29
N ALA A 70 0.03 6.27 16.43
CA ALA A 70 -0.94 6.81 17.37
C ALA A 70 -2.38 6.38 17.02
N VAL A 71 -2.77 6.47 15.75
CA VAL A 71 -4.10 6.02 15.27
C VAL A 71 -4.31 4.54 15.55
N TYR A 72 -3.34 3.68 15.23
CA TYR A 72 -3.44 2.24 15.53
C TYR A 72 -3.49 1.97 17.04
N THR A 73 -2.74 2.71 17.84
CA THR A 73 -2.77 2.59 19.30
C THR A 73 -4.16 2.92 19.85
N VAL A 74 -4.73 4.06 19.46
CA VAL A 74 -6.10 4.46 19.84
C VAL A 74 -7.13 3.43 19.36
N GLY A 75 -6.95 2.90 18.14
CA GLY A 75 -7.81 1.89 17.55
C GLY A 75 -7.83 0.56 18.32
N ILE A 76 -6.69 0.07 18.81
CA ILE A 76 -6.66 -1.15 19.65
C ILE A 76 -7.22 -0.87 21.05
N LEU A 77 -6.94 0.31 21.61
CA LEU A 77 -7.43 0.66 22.94
C LEU A 77 -8.97 0.79 22.96
N THR A 78 -9.58 1.19 21.84
CA THR A 78 -11.03 1.36 21.69
C THR A 78 -11.73 0.02 21.38
N PRO A 79 -12.60 -0.51 22.27
CA PRO A 79 -13.21 -1.83 22.08
C PRO A 79 -14.02 -1.98 20.80
N ARG A 80 -14.75 -0.93 20.39
CA ARG A 80 -15.59 -0.93 19.18
C ARG A 80 -14.80 -1.12 17.89
N THR A 81 -13.50 -0.80 17.89
CA THR A 81 -12.67 -0.86 16.68
C THR A 81 -11.76 -2.08 16.63
N ARG A 82 -11.63 -2.86 17.72
CA ARG A 82 -10.80 -4.07 17.78
C ARG A 82 -11.11 -5.11 16.69
N PRO A 83 -12.38 -5.37 16.32
CA PRO A 83 -12.67 -6.32 15.26
C PRO A 83 -12.03 -5.96 13.91
N PHE A 84 -11.78 -4.68 13.63
CA PHE A 84 -11.12 -4.25 12.40
C PHE A 84 -9.61 -4.54 12.36
N PHE A 85 -8.99 -4.86 13.50
CA PHE A 85 -7.58 -5.25 13.59
C PHE A 85 -7.40 -6.77 13.55
N ARG A 86 -8.48 -7.55 13.51
CA ARG A 86 -8.42 -9.00 13.33
C ARG A 86 -8.14 -9.32 11.87
N ASP A 87 -6.86 -9.51 11.56
CA ASP A 87 -6.42 -10.02 10.27
C ASP A 87 -6.02 -11.49 10.42
N GLU A 88 -6.91 -12.41 10.05
CA GLU A 88 -6.64 -13.86 10.11
C GLU A 88 -5.41 -14.27 9.29
N ARG A 89 -5.06 -13.53 8.24
CA ARG A 89 -3.84 -13.76 7.48
C ARG A 89 -2.60 -13.43 8.32
N ALA A 90 -2.60 -12.35 9.07
CA ALA A 90 -1.50 -12.01 9.97
C ALA A 90 -1.43 -12.94 11.19
N LEU A 91 -2.60 -13.40 11.68
CA LEU A 91 -2.71 -14.27 12.85
C LEU A 91 -2.34 -15.73 12.56
N SER A 92 -2.59 -16.24 11.34
CA SER A 92 -2.19 -17.59 10.92
C SER A 92 -0.69 -17.75 10.65
N LEU A 93 0.05 -16.65 10.47
CA LEU A 93 1.49 -16.68 10.26
C LEU A 93 2.28 -16.89 11.55
N SER A 94 3.48 -17.47 11.46
CA SER A 94 4.44 -17.51 12.57
C SER A 94 5.02 -16.12 12.89
N ARG A 95 5.60 -15.94 14.09
CA ARG A 95 6.23 -14.66 14.47
C ARG A 95 7.30 -14.21 13.47
N ALA A 96 8.17 -15.14 13.08
CA ALA A 96 9.22 -14.91 12.08
C ALA A 96 8.64 -14.49 10.73
N ARG A 97 7.56 -15.15 10.27
CA ARG A 97 6.91 -14.79 9.01
C ARG A 97 6.31 -13.38 9.03
N VAL A 98 5.68 -12.96 10.12
CA VAL A 98 5.18 -11.57 10.21
C VAL A 98 6.30 -10.55 10.19
N LEU A 99 7.45 -10.84 10.83
CA LEU A 99 8.62 -9.97 10.71
C LEU A 99 9.16 -9.94 9.28
N GLU A 100 9.21 -11.08 8.59
CA GLU A 100 9.58 -11.14 7.18
C GLU A 100 8.61 -10.33 6.30
N GLU A 101 7.30 -10.43 6.52
CA GLU A 101 6.31 -9.61 5.81
C GLU A 101 6.55 -8.12 6.09
N ALA A 102 6.65 -7.73 7.36
CA ALA A 102 6.77 -6.32 7.75
C ALA A 102 8.12 -5.67 7.39
N LEU A 103 9.21 -6.44 7.34
CA LEU A 103 10.58 -5.94 7.16
C LEU A 103 11.17 -6.23 5.77
N VAL A 104 10.61 -7.15 5.00
CA VAL A 104 11.13 -7.52 3.67
C VAL A 104 10.03 -7.42 2.61
N GLN A 105 8.90 -8.10 2.79
CA GLN A 105 7.84 -8.12 1.79
C GLN A 105 7.21 -6.73 1.59
N VAL A 106 6.88 -6.04 2.68
CA VAL A 106 6.27 -4.70 2.60
C VAL A 106 7.27 -3.68 2.05
N PRO A 107 8.49 -3.52 2.56
CA PRO A 107 9.42 -2.54 2.02
C PRO A 107 9.78 -2.77 0.55
N LEU A 108 10.12 -4.00 0.18
CA LEU A 108 10.67 -4.30 -1.15
C LEU A 108 9.61 -4.77 -2.15
N GLY A 109 8.68 -5.61 -1.70
CA GLY A 109 7.62 -6.18 -2.53
C GLY A 109 6.40 -5.27 -2.71
N THR A 110 6.27 -4.22 -1.89
CA THR A 110 5.13 -3.29 -1.95
C THR A 110 5.62 -1.85 -2.11
N VAL A 111 6.18 -1.26 -1.06
CA VAL A 111 6.45 0.19 -0.98
C VAL A 111 7.45 0.64 -2.04
N LEU A 112 8.53 -0.10 -2.26
CA LEU A 112 9.55 0.25 -3.25
C LEU A 112 8.94 0.42 -4.64
N LEU A 113 8.20 -0.59 -5.12
CA LEU A 113 7.58 -0.53 -6.45
C LEU A 113 6.45 0.49 -6.49
N GLU A 114 5.63 0.55 -5.45
CA GLU A 114 4.44 1.40 -5.48
C GLU A 114 4.79 2.89 -5.43
N GLU A 115 5.77 3.29 -4.63
CA GLU A 115 6.20 4.68 -4.56
C GLU A 115 7.10 5.06 -5.73
N VAL A 116 8.16 4.29 -5.98
CA VAL A 116 9.11 4.62 -7.07
C VAL A 116 8.46 4.43 -8.44
N GLY A 117 7.60 3.43 -8.61
CA GLY A 117 6.90 3.17 -9.86
C GLY A 117 5.83 4.21 -10.16
N PHE A 118 4.85 4.41 -9.25
CA PHE A 118 3.71 5.29 -9.51
C PHE A 118 4.00 6.77 -9.25
N ARG A 119 4.62 7.12 -8.11
CA ARG A 119 4.87 8.52 -7.69
C ARG A 119 6.22 9.04 -8.17
N GLY A 120 7.14 8.14 -8.50
CA GLY A 120 8.44 8.48 -9.06
C GLY A 120 8.45 8.49 -10.58
N ALA A 121 8.70 7.32 -11.19
CA ALA A 121 8.91 7.17 -12.62
C ALA A 121 7.68 7.59 -13.44
N LEU A 122 6.51 6.95 -13.21
CA LEU A 122 5.29 7.21 -13.95
C LEU A 122 4.84 8.68 -13.81
N TYR A 123 4.70 9.15 -12.58
CA TYR A 123 4.32 10.53 -12.28
C TYR A 123 5.28 11.54 -12.92
N GLY A 124 6.60 11.35 -12.76
CA GLY A 124 7.61 12.22 -13.37
C GLY A 124 7.48 12.29 -14.89
N MET A 125 7.25 11.14 -15.55
CA MET A 125 7.15 11.08 -17.01
C MET A 125 5.91 11.80 -17.54
N VAL A 126 4.77 11.65 -16.84
CA VAL A 126 3.52 12.35 -17.20
C VAL A 126 3.65 13.84 -16.89
N ARG A 127 4.18 14.20 -15.72
CA ARG A 127 4.31 15.59 -15.28
C ARG A 127 5.12 16.44 -16.25
N ARG A 128 6.24 15.91 -16.76
CA ARG A 128 7.09 16.64 -17.72
C ARG A 128 6.40 16.97 -19.04
N ARG A 129 5.38 16.19 -19.45
CA ARG A 129 4.69 16.37 -20.73
C ARG A 129 3.31 17.04 -20.62
N ARG A 130 2.61 16.82 -19.50
CA ARG A 130 1.20 17.16 -19.33
C ARG A 130 0.90 17.91 -18.03
N GLY A 131 1.92 18.22 -17.25
CA GLY A 131 1.80 18.97 -16.00
C GLY A 131 1.34 18.13 -14.80
N THR A 132 1.27 18.79 -13.65
CA THR A 132 1.01 18.18 -12.33
C THR A 132 -0.37 17.52 -12.26
N ALA A 133 -1.43 18.18 -12.74
CA ALA A 133 -2.79 17.64 -12.64
C ALA A 133 -2.95 16.30 -13.37
N ALA A 134 -2.44 16.21 -14.61
CA ALA A 134 -2.46 14.98 -15.38
C ALA A 134 -1.61 13.88 -14.72
N ALA A 135 -0.45 14.23 -14.15
CA ALA A 135 0.41 13.28 -13.45
C ALA A 135 -0.27 12.70 -12.21
N THR A 136 -0.90 13.55 -11.40
CA THR A 136 -1.68 13.13 -10.22
C THR A 136 -2.85 12.24 -10.65
N ALA A 137 -3.63 12.63 -11.66
CA ALA A 137 -4.77 11.85 -12.14
C ALA A 137 -4.35 10.47 -12.66
N VAL A 138 -3.34 10.40 -13.53
CA VAL A 138 -2.86 9.13 -14.11
C VAL A 138 -2.24 8.24 -13.04
N SER A 139 -1.36 8.79 -12.19
CA SER A 139 -0.71 8.02 -11.13
C SER A 139 -1.74 7.44 -10.15
N SER A 140 -2.68 8.28 -9.68
CA SER A 140 -3.70 7.89 -8.70
C SER A 140 -4.72 6.91 -9.27
N THR A 141 -5.15 7.10 -10.52
CA THR A 141 -6.10 6.17 -11.18
C THR A 141 -5.47 4.81 -11.38
N LEU A 142 -4.24 4.76 -11.91
CA LEU A 142 -3.54 3.48 -12.11
C LEU A 142 -3.21 2.81 -10.78
N PHE A 143 -2.93 3.58 -9.73
CA PHE A 143 -2.75 3.05 -8.38
C PHE A 143 -4.06 2.49 -7.79
N GLY A 144 -5.20 3.12 -8.08
CA GLY A 144 -6.51 2.56 -7.77
C GLY A 144 -6.71 1.20 -8.43
N LEU A 145 -6.47 1.12 -9.74
CA LEU A 145 -6.63 -0.11 -10.52
C LEU A 145 -5.64 -1.21 -10.11
N TRP A 146 -4.44 -0.85 -9.64
CA TRP A 146 -3.44 -1.78 -9.10
C TRP A 146 -3.99 -2.63 -7.95
N HIS A 147 -4.96 -2.10 -7.19
CA HIS A 147 -5.55 -2.75 -6.03
C HIS A 147 -6.69 -3.72 -6.35
N ILE A 148 -7.05 -3.93 -7.62
CA ILE A 148 -8.12 -4.87 -7.98
C ILE A 148 -7.82 -6.31 -7.53
N LEU A 149 -6.63 -6.85 -7.87
CA LEU A 149 -6.28 -8.23 -7.48
C LEU A 149 -6.15 -8.40 -5.96
N PRO A 150 -5.44 -7.51 -5.22
CA PRO A 150 -5.44 -7.54 -3.77
C PRO A 150 -6.83 -7.45 -3.15
N ALA A 151 -7.72 -6.59 -3.67
CA ALA A 151 -9.07 -6.42 -3.12
C ALA A 151 -9.96 -7.64 -3.34
N ILE A 152 -9.81 -8.34 -4.48
CA ILE A 152 -10.49 -9.63 -4.71
C ILE A 152 -10.03 -10.66 -3.68
N ASP A 153 -8.73 -10.76 -3.43
CA ASP A 153 -8.18 -11.73 -2.48
C ASP A 153 -8.59 -11.37 -1.04
N MET A 154 -8.63 -10.09 -0.69
CA MET A 154 -9.14 -9.59 0.60
C MET A 154 -10.62 -9.91 0.79
N ALA A 155 -11.47 -9.67 -0.22
CA ALA A 155 -12.91 -9.96 -0.16
C ALA A 155 -13.18 -11.46 0.04
N ARG A 156 -12.34 -12.33 -0.53
CA ARG A 156 -12.41 -13.79 -0.33
C ARG A 156 -11.94 -14.22 1.06
N ALA A 157 -10.93 -13.56 1.61
CA ALA A 157 -10.34 -13.89 2.89
C ALA A 157 -11.15 -13.36 4.10
N ASN A 158 -11.91 -12.27 3.93
CA ASN A 158 -12.69 -11.65 5.01
C ASN A 158 -14.19 -11.53 4.66
N PRO A 159 -14.98 -12.61 4.83
CA PRO A 159 -16.43 -12.59 4.60
C PRO A 159 -17.17 -11.55 5.45
N ALA A 160 -16.65 -11.23 6.64
CA ALA A 160 -17.18 -10.21 7.54
C ALA A 160 -17.10 -8.78 6.96
N LEU A 161 -16.14 -8.48 6.08
CA LEU A 161 -16.08 -7.20 5.37
C LEU A 161 -17.25 -7.07 4.36
N GLY A 162 -17.65 -8.17 3.74
CA GLY A 162 -18.84 -8.23 2.90
C GLY A 162 -20.12 -7.95 3.70
N ALA A 163 -20.22 -8.53 4.90
CA ALA A 163 -21.36 -8.34 5.81
C ALA A 163 -21.52 -6.90 6.34
N LEU A 164 -20.44 -6.13 6.51
CA LEU A 164 -20.53 -4.70 6.86
C LEU A 164 -21.13 -3.83 5.75
N THR A 165 -21.17 -4.35 4.51
CA THR A 165 -21.73 -3.67 3.34
C THR A 165 -23.04 -4.28 2.84
N ALA A 166 -23.49 -5.38 3.44
CA ALA A 166 -24.65 -6.14 2.99
C ALA A 166 -25.58 -6.46 4.17
N GLY A 167 -26.84 -6.02 4.09
CA GLY A 167 -27.89 -6.40 5.02
C GLY A 167 -28.39 -7.85 4.88
N GLU A 168 -27.82 -8.65 3.97
CA GLU A 168 -28.17 -10.05 3.71
C GLU A 168 -26.94 -10.87 3.22
N ALA A 169 -27.10 -12.20 3.11
CA ALA A 169 -26.05 -13.21 2.94
C ALA A 169 -24.98 -12.91 1.85
N PRO A 170 -23.71 -13.30 2.08
CA PRO A 170 -22.58 -12.91 1.24
C PRO A 170 -22.69 -13.43 -0.20
N GLY A 171 -22.70 -12.52 -1.17
CA GLY A 171 -22.88 -12.81 -2.61
C GLY A 171 -21.84 -12.16 -3.52
N ARG A 172 -21.90 -12.47 -4.82
CA ARG A 172 -20.98 -11.94 -5.86
C ARG A 172 -20.98 -10.41 -5.97
N LEU A 173 -22.06 -9.77 -5.53
CA LEU A 173 -22.21 -8.31 -5.46
C LEU A 173 -21.33 -7.68 -4.37
N ASP A 174 -20.99 -8.42 -3.31
CA ASP A 174 -20.19 -7.89 -2.20
C ASP A 174 -18.72 -7.77 -2.58
N THR A 175 -18.17 -8.77 -3.28
CA THR A 175 -16.82 -8.68 -3.84
C THR A 175 -16.68 -7.48 -4.79
N ALA A 176 -17.68 -7.23 -5.64
CA ALA A 176 -17.66 -6.09 -6.54
C ALA A 176 -17.66 -4.75 -5.79
N ARG A 177 -18.45 -4.63 -4.71
CA ARG A 177 -18.47 -3.43 -3.85
C ARG A 177 -17.15 -3.23 -3.13
N VAL A 178 -16.58 -4.29 -2.54
CA VAL A 178 -15.27 -4.23 -1.87
C VAL A 178 -14.19 -3.79 -2.86
N VAL A 179 -14.15 -4.40 -4.06
CA VAL A 179 -13.19 -4.01 -5.10
C VAL A 179 -13.38 -2.56 -5.52
N ALA A 180 -14.61 -2.12 -5.81
CA ALA A 180 -14.88 -0.73 -6.19
C ALA A 180 -14.48 0.25 -5.08
N GLY A 181 -14.84 -0.04 -3.83
CA GLY A 181 -14.46 0.74 -2.65
C GLY A 181 -12.95 0.80 -2.44
N SER A 182 -12.23 -0.31 -2.64
CA SER A 182 -10.77 -0.36 -2.59
C SER A 182 -10.14 0.47 -3.71
N VAL A 183 -10.62 0.37 -4.95
CA VAL A 183 -10.12 1.16 -6.09
C VAL A 183 -10.30 2.66 -5.84
N VAL A 184 -11.49 3.08 -5.40
CA VAL A 184 -11.78 4.50 -5.12
C VAL A 184 -10.96 5.02 -3.95
N SER A 185 -10.91 4.29 -2.83
CA SER A 185 -10.18 4.72 -1.63
C SER A 185 -8.66 4.78 -1.88
N THR A 186 -8.10 3.79 -2.58
CA THR A 186 -6.68 3.78 -2.93
C THR A 186 -6.35 4.84 -3.99
N ALA A 187 -7.25 5.14 -4.94
CA ALA A 187 -7.07 6.28 -5.84
C ALA A 187 -7.04 7.61 -5.08
N ALA A 188 -7.94 7.82 -4.11
CA ALA A 188 -7.93 9.00 -3.25
C ALA A 188 -6.63 9.09 -2.42
N ALA A 189 -6.17 7.97 -1.86
CA ALA A 189 -4.86 7.89 -1.18
C ALA A 189 -3.71 8.20 -2.16
N GLY A 190 -3.81 7.77 -3.42
CA GLY A 190 -2.90 8.11 -4.49
C GLY A 190 -2.73 9.62 -4.69
N VAL A 191 -3.85 10.37 -4.65
CA VAL A 191 -3.83 11.85 -4.74
C VAL A 191 -3.07 12.44 -3.56
N LEU A 192 -3.37 12.00 -2.34
CA LEU A 192 -2.65 12.42 -1.13
C LEU A 192 -1.14 12.13 -1.26
N PHE A 193 -0.76 10.94 -1.70
CA PHE A 193 0.64 10.54 -1.80
C PHE A 193 1.38 11.33 -2.90
N CYS A 194 0.72 11.63 -4.01
CA CYS A 194 1.26 12.52 -5.04
C CYS A 194 1.53 13.92 -4.47
N GLU A 195 0.62 14.43 -3.65
CA GLU A 195 0.78 15.75 -3.01
C GLU A 195 1.92 15.76 -1.98
N LEU A 196 2.05 14.71 -1.16
CA LEU A 196 3.19 14.53 -0.25
C LEU A 196 4.52 14.48 -1.03
N ARG A 197 4.58 13.69 -2.11
CA ARG A 197 5.74 13.63 -3.02
C ARG A 197 6.08 14.99 -3.60
N ARG A 198 5.08 15.81 -3.93
CA ARG A 198 5.29 17.13 -4.53
C ARG A 198 5.83 18.14 -3.52
N ARG A 199 5.39 18.08 -2.26
CA ARG A 199 5.79 19.03 -1.21
C ARG A 199 7.13 18.68 -0.56
N CYS A 200 7.40 17.39 -0.38
CA CYS A 200 8.46 16.93 0.52
C CYS A 200 9.34 15.82 -0.09
N GLY A 201 9.18 15.50 -1.38
CA GLY A 201 9.93 14.42 -2.03
C GLY A 201 9.38 13.03 -1.73
N LEU A 202 9.90 12.03 -2.44
CA LEU A 202 9.37 10.66 -2.47
C LEU A 202 9.52 9.90 -1.14
N LEU A 203 10.47 10.31 -0.29
CA LEU A 203 10.67 9.68 1.01
C LEU A 203 9.45 9.85 1.94
N THR A 204 8.73 10.97 1.82
CA THR A 204 7.56 11.26 2.68
C THR A 204 6.44 10.24 2.52
N PRO A 205 5.87 10.03 1.31
CA PRO A 205 4.84 9.01 1.12
C PRO A 205 5.40 7.60 1.34
N ALA A 206 6.67 7.32 1.03
CA ALA A 206 7.27 6.01 1.30
C ALA A 206 7.28 5.65 2.80
N MET A 207 7.62 6.61 3.67
CA MET A 207 7.58 6.38 5.12
C MET A 207 6.15 6.25 5.65
N LEU A 208 5.20 7.07 5.18
CA LEU A 208 3.79 6.95 5.55
C LEU A 208 3.23 5.58 5.12
N HIS A 209 3.53 5.17 3.89
CA HIS A 209 3.08 3.91 3.32
C HIS A 209 3.67 2.72 4.07
N LEU A 210 4.99 2.76 4.32
CA LEU A 210 5.68 1.75 5.12
C LEU A 210 5.07 1.64 6.53
N ALA A 211 4.84 2.77 7.20
CA ALA A 211 4.24 2.78 8.53
C ALA A 211 2.84 2.16 8.51
N THR A 212 2.00 2.54 7.55
CA THR A 212 0.62 2.02 7.43
C THR A 212 0.60 0.51 7.27
N ASN A 213 1.44 -0.04 6.38
CA ASN A 213 1.45 -1.47 6.10
C ASN A 213 2.21 -2.29 7.15
N SER A 214 3.45 -1.91 7.49
CA SER A 214 4.28 -2.69 8.41
C SER A 214 3.76 -2.65 9.84
N LEU A 215 3.25 -1.50 10.31
CA LEU A 215 2.61 -1.45 11.63
C LEU A 215 1.29 -2.22 11.64
N GLY A 216 0.60 -2.38 10.51
CA GLY A 216 -0.64 -3.16 10.44
C GLY A 216 -0.43 -4.59 10.92
N TYR A 217 0.62 -5.25 10.41
CA TYR A 217 1.00 -6.60 10.84
C TYR A 217 1.37 -6.68 12.33
N LEU A 218 2.07 -5.68 12.86
CA LEU A 218 2.45 -5.63 14.27
C LEU A 218 1.21 -5.44 15.17
N PHE A 219 0.35 -4.50 14.83
CA PHE A 219 -0.82 -4.13 15.62
C PHE A 219 -1.90 -5.22 15.58
N ALA A 220 -2.06 -5.94 14.46
CA ALA A 220 -2.93 -7.13 14.40
C ALA A 220 -2.54 -8.19 15.46
N ARG A 221 -1.24 -8.43 15.64
CA ARG A 221 -0.72 -9.36 16.67
C ARG A 221 -0.90 -8.85 18.10
N ILE A 222 -0.69 -7.56 18.33
CA ILE A 222 -0.88 -6.94 19.65
C ILE A 222 -2.35 -7.00 20.06
N ALA A 223 -3.27 -6.74 19.12
CA ALA A 223 -4.70 -6.81 19.35
C ALA A 223 -5.13 -8.23 19.77
N ALA A 224 -4.70 -9.25 19.03
CA ALA A 224 -5.05 -10.64 19.34
C ALA A 224 -4.53 -11.12 20.71
N LYS A 225 -3.30 -10.76 21.09
CA LYS A 225 -2.77 -11.10 22.42
C LYS A 225 -3.63 -10.50 23.54
N ARG A 226 -4.02 -9.23 23.41
CA ARG A 226 -4.86 -8.53 24.40
C ARG A 226 -6.23 -9.16 24.57
N GLU A 227 -6.83 -9.69 23.50
CA GLU A 227 -8.12 -10.38 23.58
C GLU A 227 -8.01 -11.70 24.35
N GLY A 228 -6.93 -12.47 24.15
CA GLY A 228 -6.63 -13.66 24.93
C GLY A 228 -6.49 -13.37 26.43
N ASP A 229 -5.70 -12.34 26.78
CA ASP A 229 -5.48 -11.93 28.17
C ASP A 229 -6.78 -11.44 28.86
N ILE A 230 -7.73 -10.86 28.12
CA ILE A 230 -9.04 -10.45 28.66
C ILE A 230 -9.91 -11.68 28.89
N SER A 231 -9.98 -12.60 27.91
CA SER A 231 -10.80 -13.81 28.01
C SER A 231 -10.39 -14.68 29.19
N GLU A 232 -9.09 -14.81 29.46
CA GLU A 232 -8.54 -15.57 30.59
C GLU A 232 -8.83 -14.92 31.95
N LYS A 233 -9.06 -13.60 32.01
CA LYS A 233 -9.40 -12.88 33.25
C LYS A 233 -10.90 -12.86 33.57
N THR A 234 -11.75 -13.19 32.59
CA THR A 234 -13.22 -13.15 32.73
C THR A 234 -13.88 -14.53 32.73
N GLY A 235 -13.12 -15.60 32.53
CA GLY A 235 -13.58 -16.99 32.62
C GLY A 235 -13.12 -17.64 33.92
#